data_AF-A0A822BX63-F1
#
_entry.id   AF-A0A822BX63-F1
#
_cell.length_a   1.000
_cell.length_b   1.000
_cell.length_c   1.000
_cell.angle_alpha   90.00
_cell.angle_beta   90.00
_cell.angle_gamma   90.00
#
_symmetry.space_group_name_H-M   'P 1'
#
loop_
_entity.id
_entity.type
_entity.pdbx_description
1 polymer ?
#
loop_
_entity_poly.entity_id
_entity_poly.type
_entity_poly.pdbx_seq_one_letter_code
_entity_poly.pdbx_strand_id
1 'polypeptide(L)'
;MSTKDYLLSIKEEEIFLIISGIDGDRLVDTIHHLPTINSIYIFCFEKQLHEQWVKNYKRICGVYDNKDELLKVLKEDIRRCLFKILPIRALDCRAMQKSIKELNEDGGLFIWSHF
;
A
#
# COMPACT_ATOMS: atom_id res chain seq x y z
N MET A 1 -17.62 -23.14 -5.12
CA MET A 1 -17.62 -21.74 -4.67
C MET A 1 -16.78 -20.95 -5.66
N SER A 2 -17.30 -19.90 -6.28
CA SER A 2 -16.52 -19.10 -7.24
C SER A 2 -15.55 -18.15 -6.52
N THR A 3 -14.52 -17.65 -7.22
CA THR A 3 -13.60 -16.63 -6.67
C THR A 3 -14.35 -15.40 -6.16
N LYS A 4 -15.41 -14.98 -6.88
CA LYS A 4 -16.28 -13.88 -6.45
C LYS A 4 -16.97 -14.20 -5.13
N ASP A 5 -17.56 -15.39 -5.00
CA ASP A 5 -18.27 -15.78 -3.78
C ASP A 5 -17.33 -15.82 -2.59
N TYR A 6 -16.08 -16.27 -2.79
CA TYR A 6 -15.04 -16.22 -1.77
C TYR A 6 -14.71 -14.79 -1.36
N LEU A 7 -14.44 -13.89 -2.31
CA LEU A 7 -14.13 -12.48 -2.02
C LEU A 7 -15.28 -11.77 -1.30
N LEU A 8 -16.53 -12.10 -1.64
CA LEU A 8 -17.72 -11.57 -0.98
C LEU A 8 -17.92 -12.11 0.43
N SER A 9 -17.39 -13.30 0.73
CA SER A 9 -17.49 -13.92 2.05
C SER A 9 -16.57 -13.26 3.09
N ILE A 10 -15.50 -12.61 2.63
CA ILE A 10 -14.56 -11.83 3.45
C ILE A 10 -15.21 -10.50 3.81
N LYS A 11 -15.22 -10.13 5.10
CA LYS A 11 -15.94 -8.94 5.61
C LYS A 11 -15.09 -7.98 6.41
N GLU A 12 -14.06 -8.46 7.09
CA GLU A 12 -13.32 -7.68 8.08
C GLU A 12 -11.87 -7.40 7.64
N GLU A 13 -11.43 -8.08 6.59
CA GLU A 13 -10.09 -8.00 6.06
C GLU A 13 -10.00 -7.07 4.85
N GLU A 14 -8.83 -6.44 4.75
CA GLU A 14 -8.46 -5.62 3.61
C GLU A 14 -7.60 -6.45 2.64
N ILE A 15 -8.04 -6.52 1.37
CA ILE A 15 -7.52 -7.44 0.36
C ILE A 15 -6.62 -6.69 -0.62
N PHE A 16 -5.40 -7.18 -0.76
CA PHE A 16 -4.49 -6.85 -1.85
C PHE A 16 -4.55 -8.01 -2.85
N LEU A 17 -5.12 -7.77 -4.03
CA LEU A 17 -5.40 -8.84 -4.98
C LEU A 17 -4.45 -8.81 -6.17
N ILE A 18 -3.82 -9.94 -6.46
CA ILE A 18 -3.05 -10.15 -7.69
C ILE A 18 -3.88 -11.01 -8.63
N ILE A 19 -4.10 -10.56 -9.86
CA ILE A 19 -4.84 -11.31 -10.88
C ILE A 19 -4.02 -11.50 -12.14
N SER A 20 -4.29 -12.57 -12.88
CA SER A 20 -3.75 -12.74 -14.22
C SER A 20 -4.44 -11.76 -15.19
N GLY A 21 -3.77 -11.40 -16.29
CA GLY A 21 -4.40 -10.59 -17.36
C GLY A 21 -5.60 -11.30 -18.01
N ILE A 22 -5.53 -12.64 -18.16
CA ILE A 22 -6.58 -13.46 -18.79
C ILE A 22 -7.88 -13.44 -17.98
N ASP A 23 -7.77 -13.47 -16.66
CA ASP A 23 -8.95 -13.44 -15.76
C ASP A 23 -9.45 -12.02 -15.48
N GLY A 24 -8.70 -11.00 -15.93
CA GLY A 24 -8.96 -9.59 -15.63
C GLY A 24 -10.30 -9.10 -16.14
N ASP A 25 -10.64 -9.38 -17.40
CA ASP A 25 -11.79 -8.79 -18.10
C ASP A 25 -13.10 -8.96 -17.33
N ARG A 26 -13.37 -10.17 -16.84
CA ARG A 26 -14.65 -10.46 -16.16
C ARG A 26 -14.56 -10.24 -14.66
N LEU A 27 -13.39 -10.50 -14.07
CA LEU A 27 -13.23 -10.45 -12.63
C LEU A 27 -13.19 -9.00 -12.15
N VAL A 28 -12.41 -8.12 -12.82
CA VAL A 28 -12.24 -6.71 -12.44
C VAL A 28 -13.57 -5.96 -12.39
N ASP A 29 -14.38 -6.06 -13.43
CA ASP A 29 -15.70 -5.42 -13.50
C ASP A 29 -16.60 -5.84 -12.32
N THR A 30 -16.45 -7.10 -11.89
CA THR A 30 -17.29 -7.67 -10.83
C THR A 30 -16.80 -7.36 -9.42
N ILE A 31 -15.52 -7.04 -9.23
CA ILE A 31 -14.93 -6.92 -7.89
C ILE A 31 -14.36 -5.53 -7.57
N HIS A 32 -14.07 -4.69 -8.56
CA HIS A 32 -13.40 -3.39 -8.33
C HIS A 32 -14.15 -2.46 -7.36
N HIS A 33 -15.46 -2.65 -7.20
CA HIS A 33 -16.31 -1.87 -6.31
C HIS A 33 -16.38 -2.42 -4.88
N LEU A 34 -15.83 -3.61 -4.62
CA LEU A 34 -15.91 -4.24 -3.30
C LEU A 34 -15.13 -3.42 -2.25
N PRO A 35 -15.75 -3.03 -1.12
CA PRO A 35 -15.10 -2.22 -0.09
C PRO A 35 -13.89 -2.89 0.54
N THR A 36 -13.90 -4.23 0.62
CA THR A 36 -12.81 -5.04 1.19
C THR A 36 -11.57 -5.08 0.32
N ILE A 37 -11.64 -4.68 -0.96
CA ILE A 37 -10.47 -4.65 -1.84
C ILE A 37 -9.76 -3.31 -1.71
N ASN A 38 -8.53 -3.29 -1.19
CA ASN A 38 -7.70 -2.08 -1.19
C ASN A 38 -7.21 -1.76 -2.59
N SER A 39 -6.54 -2.74 -3.19
CA SER A 39 -5.76 -2.60 -4.41
C SER A 39 -5.78 -3.89 -5.23
N ILE A 40 -5.80 -3.72 -6.55
CA ILE A 40 -5.71 -4.78 -7.55
C ILE A 40 -4.45 -4.58 -8.37
N TYR A 41 -3.68 -5.65 -8.54
CA TYR A 41 -2.46 -5.70 -9.33
C TYR A 41 -2.63 -6.74 -10.43
N ILE A 42 -2.37 -6.35 -11.67
CA ILE A 42 -2.54 -7.23 -12.81
C ILE A 42 -1.18 -7.72 -13.23
N PHE A 43 -0.97 -9.04 -13.23
CA PHE A 43 0.27 -9.65 -13.67
C PHE A 43 0.07 -10.36 -15.00
N CYS A 44 0.64 -9.80 -16.08
CA CYS A 44 0.56 -10.36 -17.43
C CYS A 44 1.73 -9.91 -18.31
N PHE A 45 2.04 -10.71 -19.33
CA PHE A 45 3.07 -10.35 -20.32
C PHE A 45 2.62 -9.25 -21.27
N GLU A 46 1.33 -9.16 -21.57
CA GLU A 46 0.76 -8.22 -22.55
C GLU A 46 0.13 -7.01 -21.85
N LYS A 47 0.97 -6.07 -21.38
CA LYS A 47 0.52 -4.87 -20.65
C LYS A 47 -0.48 -4.01 -21.42
N GLN A 48 -0.25 -3.83 -22.72
CA GLN A 48 -0.96 -2.87 -23.58
C GLN A 48 -2.48 -3.12 -23.63
N LEU A 49 -2.90 -4.38 -23.54
CA LEU A 49 -4.32 -4.75 -23.56
C LEU A 49 -5.07 -4.25 -22.32
N HIS A 50 -4.36 -4.01 -21.21
CA HIS A 50 -4.94 -3.79 -19.89
C HIS A 50 -4.59 -2.43 -19.28
N GLU A 51 -3.80 -1.59 -19.96
CA GLU A 51 -3.49 -0.23 -19.52
C GLU A 51 -4.74 0.66 -19.38
N GLN A 52 -5.78 0.40 -20.17
CA GLN A 52 -7.05 1.14 -20.07
C GLN A 52 -7.72 0.95 -18.72
N TRP A 53 -7.53 -0.20 -18.06
CA TRP A 53 -8.13 -0.45 -16.75
C TRP A 53 -7.51 0.37 -15.64
N VAL A 54 -6.20 0.63 -15.71
CA VAL A 54 -5.51 1.54 -14.79
C VAL A 54 -6.14 2.95 -14.86
N LYS A 55 -6.62 3.35 -16.03
CA LYS A 55 -7.30 4.64 -16.23
C LYS A 55 -8.74 4.62 -15.74
N ASN A 56 -9.46 3.52 -15.96
CA ASN A 56 -10.90 3.42 -15.71
C ASN A 56 -11.23 3.07 -14.24
N TYR A 57 -10.35 2.34 -13.55
CA TYR A 57 -10.63 1.81 -12.22
C TYR A 57 -9.59 2.27 -11.19
N LYS A 58 -10.02 3.14 -10.27
CA LYS A 58 -9.14 3.75 -9.24
C LYS A 58 -8.40 2.76 -8.34
N ARG A 59 -8.93 1.53 -8.17
CA ARG A 59 -8.32 0.50 -7.31
C ARG A 59 -7.30 -0.36 -8.04
N ILE A 60 -7.11 -0.18 -9.35
CA ILE A 60 -6.09 -0.90 -10.11
C ILE A 60 -4.80 -0.09 -10.04
N CYS A 61 -3.83 -0.62 -9.31
CA CYS A 61 -2.55 0.05 -9.09
C CYS A 61 -1.65 0.02 -10.32
N GLY A 62 -1.79 -1.00 -11.16
CA GLY A 62 -0.99 -1.12 -12.38
C GLY A 62 -1.04 -2.52 -13.01
N VAL A 63 -0.40 -2.61 -14.17
CA VAL A 63 -0.18 -3.85 -14.92
C VAL A 63 1.32 -4.12 -14.97
N TYR A 64 1.71 -5.33 -14.60
CA TYR A 64 3.10 -5.73 -14.39
C TYR A 64 3.41 -7.00 -15.19
N ASP A 65 4.52 -7.00 -15.91
CA ASP A 65 5.09 -8.17 -16.60
C ASP A 65 6.31 -8.72 -15.86
N ASN A 66 6.85 -7.92 -14.93
CA ASN A 66 8.02 -8.21 -14.14
C ASN A 66 7.61 -8.47 -12.69
N LYS A 67 7.97 -9.66 -12.19
CA LYS A 67 7.66 -10.09 -10.83
C LYS A 67 8.31 -9.20 -9.78
N ASP A 68 9.55 -8.77 -9.98
CA ASP A 68 10.28 -7.98 -8.99
C ASP A 68 9.69 -6.57 -8.86
N GLU A 69 9.26 -5.99 -9.98
CA GLU A 69 8.53 -4.73 -10.00
C GLU A 69 7.20 -4.83 -9.23
N LEU A 70 6.39 -5.86 -9.53
CA LEU A 70 5.15 -6.13 -8.82
C LEU A 70 5.38 -6.28 -7.32
N LEU A 71 6.35 -7.11 -6.92
CA LEU A 71 6.64 -7.37 -5.52
C LEU A 71 7.15 -6.13 -4.79
N LYS A 72 7.91 -5.28 -5.47
CA LYS A 72 8.37 -4.00 -4.91
C LYS A 72 7.18 -3.10 -4.58
N VAL A 73 6.28 -2.86 -5.55
CA VAL A 73 5.12 -1.99 -5.35
C VAL A 73 4.17 -2.56 -4.31
N LEU A 74 3.88 -3.87 -4.37
CA LEU A 74 3.02 -4.54 -3.40
C LEU A 74 3.53 -4.38 -1.96
N LYS A 75 4.84 -4.56 -1.73
CA LYS A 75 5.45 -4.37 -0.41
C LYS A 75 5.33 -2.92 0.06
N GLU A 76 5.54 -1.95 -0.81
CA GLU A 76 5.40 -0.53 -0.48
C GLU A 76 3.95 -0.18 -0.10
N ASP A 77 2.96 -0.70 -0.82
CA ASP A 77 1.55 -0.42 -0.56
C ASP A 77 1.03 -1.11 0.70
N ILE A 78 1.43 -2.36 0.96
CA ILE A 78 1.16 -3.03 2.25
C ILE A 78 1.77 -2.23 3.39
N ARG A 79 3.03 -1.79 3.24
CA ARG A 79 3.72 -0.97 4.24
C ARG A 79 2.92 0.32 4.50
N ARG A 80 2.50 1.04 3.46
CA ARG A 80 1.70 2.27 3.57
C ARG A 80 0.36 2.01 4.27
N CYS A 81 -0.32 0.92 3.98
CA CYS A 81 -1.55 0.53 4.67
C CYS A 81 -1.30 0.32 6.17
N LEU A 82 -0.28 -0.45 6.55
CA LEU A 82 0.07 -0.66 7.96
C LEU A 82 0.38 0.67 8.68
N PHE A 83 1.08 1.60 8.03
CA PHE A 83 1.38 2.91 8.62
C PHE A 83 0.14 3.81 8.78
N LYS A 84 -0.91 3.67 7.96
CA LYS A 84 -2.19 4.39 8.17
C LYS A 84 -2.94 3.90 9.40
N ILE A 85 -2.80 2.61 9.72
CA ILE A 85 -3.49 1.97 10.85
C ILE A 85 -2.76 2.27 12.18
N LEU A 86 -1.46 2.58 12.14
CA LEU A 86 -0.73 3.00 13.32
C LEU A 86 -1.18 4.42 13.75
N PRO A 87 -1.66 4.62 14.99
CA PRO A 87 -1.81 5.96 15.51
C PRO A 87 -0.42 6.63 15.46
N ILE A 88 -0.40 7.89 15.04
CA ILE A 88 0.77 8.77 14.76
C ILE A 88 1.79 8.89 15.93
N ARG A 89 1.69 8.08 17.00
CA ARG A 89 2.54 8.13 18.18
C ARG A 89 3.50 6.96 18.39
N ALA A 90 3.46 5.89 17.59
CA ALA A 90 4.14 4.66 18.02
C ALA A 90 5.62 4.50 17.59
N LEU A 91 6.09 5.04 16.46
CA LEU A 91 7.43 4.67 15.96
C LEU A 91 8.14 5.80 15.20
N ASP A 92 8.75 6.71 15.94
CA ASP A 92 10.12 7.13 15.61
C ASP A 92 11.03 7.19 16.85
N CYS A 93 10.98 6.14 17.69
CA CYS A 93 11.86 6.01 18.85
C CYS A 93 13.22 5.36 18.54
N ARG A 94 13.59 5.16 17.26
CA ARG A 94 14.91 4.63 16.88
C ARG A 94 15.76 5.55 16.01
N ALA A 95 15.19 6.55 15.33
CA ALA A 95 15.99 7.58 14.65
C ALA A 95 16.45 8.70 15.60
N MET A 96 15.74 8.95 16.71
CA MET A 96 16.02 10.08 17.61
C MET A 96 17.00 9.79 18.77
N GLN A 97 17.57 8.58 18.86
CA GLN A 97 18.57 8.29 19.91
C GLN A 97 20.01 8.70 19.57
N LYS A 98 20.31 9.11 18.33
CA LYS A 98 21.62 9.69 18.00
C LYS A 98 21.72 11.20 18.27
N SER A 99 20.61 11.93 18.18
CA SER A 99 20.63 13.40 18.27
C SER A 99 20.59 13.96 19.70
N ILE A 100 20.11 13.21 20.71
CA ILE A 100 20.07 13.69 22.11
C ILE A 100 21.49 13.80 22.71
N LYS A 101 22.44 12.94 22.29
CA LYS A 101 23.82 13.04 22.78
C LYS A 101 24.57 14.25 22.24
N GLU A 102 24.22 14.73 21.04
CA GLU A 102 24.91 15.85 20.39
C GLU A 102 24.33 17.22 20.79
N LEU A 103 23.15 17.27 21.41
CA LEU A 103 22.53 18.54 21.85
C LEU A 103 22.93 18.99 23.27
N ASN A 104 23.68 18.18 24.01
CA ASN A 104 24.12 18.54 25.36
C ASN A 104 25.44 19.33 25.39
N GLU A 105 26.18 19.42 24.28
CA GLU A 105 27.46 20.13 24.26
C GLU A 105 27.31 21.62 23.89
N ASP A 106 26.23 22.03 23.21
CA ASP A 106 26.00 23.44 22.84
C ASP A 106 24.62 24.02 23.25
N GLY A 107 23.76 23.25 23.92
CA GLY A 107 22.39 23.66 24.28
C GLY A 107 22.24 24.52 25.56
N GLY A 108 23.34 24.75 26.30
CA GLY A 108 23.30 25.32 27.65
C GLY A 108 23.03 26.82 27.75
N LEU A 109 23.07 27.58 26.65
CA LEU A 109 22.99 29.05 26.69
C LEU A 109 21.64 29.66 26.30
N PHE A 110 20.65 28.88 25.86
CA PHE A 110 19.43 29.43 25.27
C PHE A 110 18.16 29.39 26.14
N ILE A 111 18.20 28.86 27.37
CA ILE A 111 17.00 28.77 28.23
C ILE A 111 16.92 29.86 29.31
N TRP A 112 17.99 30.59 29.60
CA TRP A 112 17.99 31.64 30.64
C TRP A 112 18.00 33.05 30.04
N SER A 113 16.88 33.52 29.50
CA SER A 113 16.75 34.96 29.23
C SER A 113 15.34 35.57 29.27
N HIS A 114 14.32 34.91 29.84
CA HIS A 114 13.03 35.57 30.14
C HIS A 114 12.45 35.06 31.47
N PHE A 115 13.01 35.56 32.57
CA PHE A 115 12.32 35.82 33.84
C PHE A 115 13.01 36.97 34.55
#